data_AF-A0A4S2UX35-F1
#
_entry.id   AF-A0A4S2UX35-F1
#
_cell.length_a   1.000
_cell.length_b   1.000
_cell.length_c   1.000
_cell.angle_alpha   90.00
_cell.angle_beta   90.00
_cell.angle_gamma   90.00
#
_symmetry.space_group_name_H-M   'P 1'
#
loop_
_entity.id
_entity.type
_entity.pdbx_description
1 polymer ?
#
loop_
_entity_poly.entity_id
_entity_poly.type
_entity_poly.pdbx_seq_one_letter_code
_entity_poly.pdbx_strand_id
1 'polypeptide(L)'
;MAVEIFSTHYGVVSRQLKRENFDPSRAPRPRNRGDAARIDAIELRDRGNVVMSSHFAPFVGHGDIYSTWSFALNTARPEKGKQITPFTIHDLNEHISARVGALRLPGMEVAEVLLMNGADLLFGIDGRTRSEVLRNPAGPPGAHVSESLLRELREVDTARARPYLAIRVTGWGGELVSTLFLRCTVLPHREIAFIEGSNCLLSPVNEKYRAVDLILNSPTLRQWFSLVGLAALRTPVLLICAPFSLMGDLLAPFSRRREQRRQARQIRLRTFNYGAEFSVREAASSRLYYRYFQMLDRELYAQTVEHRVLDSLVQFLEDHNIDSSELIQRQTTIYNSGLFAGRDISVTRSNVQAGAGRPQPVKSG
;
A
#
# COMPACT_ATOMS: atom_id res chain seq x y z
N MET A 1 31.37 -16.83 -15.99
CA MET A 1 30.22 -16.51 -16.86
C MET A 1 29.30 -17.70 -17.11
N ALA A 2 29.60 -18.66 -18.00
CA ALA A 2 28.66 -19.75 -18.30
C ALA A 2 28.33 -20.65 -17.09
N VAL A 3 29.34 -21.06 -16.32
CA VAL A 3 29.19 -21.87 -15.09
C VAL A 3 28.42 -21.10 -14.00
N GLU A 4 28.62 -19.81 -13.90
CA GLU A 4 27.95 -18.93 -12.92
C GLU A 4 26.48 -18.70 -13.30
N ILE A 5 26.20 -18.45 -14.57
CA ILE A 5 24.84 -18.38 -15.12
C ILE A 5 24.12 -19.70 -14.86
N PHE A 6 24.80 -20.83 -15.11
CA PHE A 6 24.26 -22.17 -14.87
C PHE A 6 23.98 -22.43 -13.39
N SER A 7 24.94 -22.15 -12.51
CA SER A 7 24.79 -22.28 -11.06
C SER A 7 23.65 -21.41 -10.52
N THR A 8 23.52 -20.20 -11.04
CA THR A 8 22.45 -19.27 -10.64
C THR A 8 21.10 -19.77 -11.15
N HIS A 9 20.99 -20.10 -12.44
CA HIS A 9 19.74 -20.52 -13.06
C HIS A 9 19.24 -21.88 -12.57
N TYR A 10 20.10 -22.89 -12.51
CA TYR A 10 19.70 -24.26 -12.17
C TYR A 10 19.99 -24.65 -10.72
N GLY A 11 20.92 -23.96 -10.05
CA GLY A 11 21.21 -24.21 -8.63
C GLY A 11 20.31 -23.44 -7.67
N VAL A 12 19.94 -22.20 -8.02
CA VAL A 12 19.14 -21.32 -7.16
C VAL A 12 17.76 -21.05 -7.77
N VAL A 13 17.69 -20.47 -8.97
CA VAL A 13 16.42 -20.00 -9.54
C VAL A 13 15.43 -21.16 -9.79
N SER A 14 15.85 -22.19 -10.53
CA SER A 14 14.99 -23.34 -10.85
C SER A 14 14.65 -24.19 -9.61
N ARG A 15 15.60 -24.34 -8.68
CA ARG A 15 15.44 -25.21 -7.50
C ARG A 15 14.73 -24.54 -6.32
N GLN A 16 14.89 -23.24 -6.13
CA GLN A 16 14.42 -22.54 -4.92
C GLN A 16 13.42 -21.43 -5.21
N LEU A 17 13.36 -20.86 -6.41
CA LEU A 17 12.52 -19.68 -6.70
C LEU A 17 11.30 -19.97 -7.58
N LYS A 18 11.12 -21.21 -8.02
CA LYS A 18 9.88 -21.63 -8.68
C LYS A 18 8.72 -21.67 -7.71
N ARG A 19 7.52 -21.39 -8.20
CA ARG A 19 6.28 -21.47 -7.43
C ARG A 19 6.09 -22.79 -6.67
N GLU A 20 6.49 -23.91 -7.26
CA GLU A 20 6.38 -25.25 -6.63
C GLU A 20 7.38 -25.49 -5.48
N ASN A 21 8.52 -24.80 -5.50
CA ASN A 21 9.65 -25.05 -4.58
C ASN A 21 9.95 -23.87 -3.64
N PHE A 22 9.34 -22.71 -3.87
CA PHE A 22 9.65 -21.49 -3.13
C PHE A 22 9.09 -21.55 -1.71
N ASP A 23 10.01 -21.51 -0.76
CA ASP A 23 9.71 -21.38 0.66
C ASP A 23 10.20 -19.99 1.13
N PRO A 24 9.30 -19.07 1.50
CA PRO A 24 9.67 -17.74 1.98
C PRO A 24 10.64 -17.77 3.17
N SER A 25 10.54 -18.78 4.04
CA SER A 25 11.41 -18.90 5.23
C SER A 25 12.85 -19.30 4.87
N ARG A 26 13.04 -19.88 3.69
CA ARG A 26 14.34 -20.35 3.16
C ARG A 26 14.78 -19.58 1.92
N ALA A 27 14.20 -18.39 1.70
CA ALA A 27 14.54 -17.56 0.55
C ALA A 27 16.06 -17.27 0.52
N PRO A 28 16.71 -17.32 -0.66
CA PRO A 28 18.14 -17.11 -0.77
C PRO A 28 18.53 -15.70 -0.30
N ARG A 29 19.45 -15.63 0.65
CA ARG A 29 19.94 -14.36 1.20
C ARG A 29 21.12 -13.82 0.37
N PRO A 30 21.21 -12.49 0.17
CA PRO A 30 22.38 -11.88 -0.44
C PRO A 30 23.65 -12.20 0.36
N ARG A 31 24.77 -12.43 -0.33
CA ARG A 31 26.08 -12.63 0.34
C ARG A 31 26.56 -11.35 1.05
N ASN A 32 26.18 -10.18 0.51
CA ASN A 32 26.50 -8.89 1.10
C ASN A 32 25.63 -8.62 2.33
N ARG A 33 26.27 -8.42 3.49
CA ARG A 33 25.58 -8.12 4.76
C ARG A 33 24.71 -6.86 4.68
N GLY A 34 25.13 -5.85 3.91
CA GLY A 34 24.36 -4.61 3.74
C GLY A 34 23.04 -4.85 3.01
N ASP A 35 23.07 -5.68 1.96
CA ASP A 35 21.88 -6.00 1.17
C ASP A 35 20.96 -6.94 1.96
N ALA A 36 21.51 -7.91 2.70
CA ALA A 36 20.74 -8.77 3.59
C ALA A 36 20.01 -7.94 4.67
N ALA A 37 20.72 -7.02 5.34
CA ALA A 37 20.12 -6.11 6.32
C ALA A 37 19.06 -5.18 5.69
N ARG A 38 19.24 -4.79 4.42
CA ARG A 38 18.25 -3.99 3.70
C ARG A 38 16.97 -4.78 3.41
N ILE A 39 17.09 -6.06 3.05
CA ILE A 39 15.93 -6.95 2.88
C ILE A 39 15.19 -7.13 4.21
N ASP A 40 15.91 -7.40 5.30
CA ASP A 40 15.32 -7.52 6.64
C ASP A 40 14.58 -6.23 7.03
N ALA A 41 15.16 -5.06 6.72
CA ALA A 41 14.54 -3.77 6.98
C ALA A 41 13.29 -3.48 6.14
N ILE A 42 13.20 -4.05 4.93
CA ILE A 42 11.99 -3.99 4.08
C ILE A 42 10.92 -4.92 4.65
N GLU A 43 11.28 -6.17 4.97
CA GLU A 43 10.37 -7.17 5.54
C GLU A 43 9.78 -6.71 6.89
N LEU A 44 10.60 -6.10 7.75
CA LEU A 44 10.14 -5.53 9.02
C LEU A 44 9.08 -4.44 8.81
N ARG A 45 9.19 -3.62 7.76
CA ARG A 45 8.26 -2.53 7.47
C ARG A 45 7.01 -2.99 6.75
N ASP A 46 7.13 -3.99 5.89
CA ASP A 46 5.99 -4.62 5.20
C ASP A 46 5.02 -5.28 6.19
N ARG A 47 5.55 -5.81 7.31
CA ARG A 47 4.76 -6.36 8.44
C ARG A 47 4.37 -5.31 9.48
N GLY A 48 4.80 -4.06 9.28
CA GLY A 48 4.55 -2.94 10.17
C GLY A 48 3.10 -2.46 10.12
N ASN A 49 2.73 -1.60 11.08
CA ASN A 49 1.45 -0.88 11.07
C ASN A 49 1.64 0.62 10.76
N VAL A 50 2.77 1.02 10.19
CA VAL A 50 3.06 2.40 9.79
C VAL A 50 3.38 2.44 8.31
N VAL A 51 2.57 3.16 7.54
CA VAL A 51 2.82 3.43 6.12
C VAL A 51 3.09 4.91 5.95
N MET A 52 4.28 5.21 5.47
CA MET A 52 4.69 6.59 5.18
C MET A 52 4.85 6.77 3.69
N SER A 53 4.05 7.67 3.12
CA SER A 53 4.11 8.00 1.70
C SER A 53 4.89 9.29 1.48
N SER A 54 5.69 9.34 0.42
CA SER A 54 6.24 10.60 -0.09
C SER A 54 5.32 11.27 -1.12
N HIS A 55 4.30 10.55 -1.59
CA HIS A 55 3.38 10.97 -2.64
C HIS A 55 2.11 11.59 -2.07
N PHE A 56 1.28 12.14 -2.96
CA PHE A 56 -0.06 12.61 -2.62
C PHE A 56 -0.95 11.48 -2.10
N ALA A 57 -0.95 10.32 -2.77
CA ALA A 57 -1.70 9.16 -2.31
C ALA A 57 -0.96 8.46 -1.16
N PRO A 58 -1.61 8.20 -0.01
CA PRO A 58 -0.95 7.64 1.17
C PRO A 58 -0.83 6.10 1.17
N PHE A 59 -1.16 5.42 0.06
CA PHE A 59 -1.30 3.96 -0.01
C PHE A 59 -0.11 3.24 -0.68
N VAL A 60 1.10 3.78 -0.53
CA VAL A 60 2.33 3.21 -1.14
C VAL A 60 2.48 1.75 -0.72
N GLY A 61 2.71 0.87 -1.70
CA GLY A 61 2.79 -0.57 -1.47
C GLY A 61 1.48 -1.33 -1.59
N HIS A 62 0.34 -0.65 -1.75
CA HIS A 62 -0.97 -1.29 -1.95
C HIS A 62 -1.50 -1.16 -3.38
N GLY A 63 -0.68 -0.61 -4.29
CA GLY A 63 -0.96 -0.52 -5.71
C GLY A 63 -1.92 0.62 -6.06
N ASP A 64 -2.68 0.44 -7.14
CA ASP A 64 -3.51 1.51 -7.69
C ASP A 64 -4.85 1.62 -6.96
N ILE A 65 -5.23 2.85 -6.63
CA ILE A 65 -6.57 3.18 -6.15
C ILE A 65 -7.53 3.04 -7.34
N TYR A 66 -8.53 2.18 -7.24
CA TYR A 66 -9.51 1.99 -8.32
C TYR A 66 -10.94 2.39 -7.94
N SER A 67 -11.26 2.50 -6.65
CA SER A 67 -12.55 3.00 -6.18
C SER A 67 -12.39 3.72 -4.83
N THR A 68 -13.12 4.81 -4.66
CA THR A 68 -13.17 5.58 -3.41
C THR A 68 -14.58 6.04 -3.17
N TRP A 69 -15.03 5.99 -1.92
CA TRP A 69 -16.32 6.53 -1.50
C TRP A 69 -16.17 7.20 -0.14
N SER A 70 -17.01 8.19 0.11
CA SER A 70 -17.12 8.81 1.43
C SER A 70 -18.50 9.42 1.61
N PHE A 71 -18.94 9.49 2.86
CA PHE A 71 -20.19 10.12 3.22
C PHE A 71 -20.15 10.58 4.68
N ALA A 72 -21.01 11.54 4.99
CA ALA A 72 -21.22 12.03 6.33
C ALA A 72 -22.57 11.48 6.84
N LEU A 73 -22.59 10.98 8.06
CA LEU A 73 -23.78 10.46 8.73
C LEU A 73 -24.09 11.31 9.95
N ASN A 74 -25.36 11.67 10.13
CA ASN A 74 -25.82 12.29 11.36
C ASN A 74 -25.98 11.24 12.47
N THR A 75 -25.03 11.18 13.39
CA THR A 75 -25.02 10.25 14.54
C THR A 75 -25.82 10.77 15.73
N ALA A 76 -26.29 12.03 15.69
CA ALA A 76 -27.12 12.62 16.73
C ALA A 76 -28.63 12.49 16.47
N ARG A 77 -29.03 11.86 15.35
CA ARG A 77 -30.44 11.65 15.00
C ARG A 77 -30.93 10.30 15.54
N PRO A 78 -31.79 10.28 16.57
CA PRO A 78 -32.33 9.04 17.09
C PRO A 78 -33.33 8.40 16.11
N GLU A 79 -33.45 7.09 16.20
CA GLU A 79 -34.60 6.39 15.67
C GLU A 79 -35.90 6.83 16.39
N LYS A 80 -37.03 6.83 15.68
CA LYS A 80 -38.31 7.34 16.22
C LYS A 80 -38.68 6.65 17.54
N GLY A 81 -38.80 7.45 18.60
CA GLY A 81 -39.23 6.98 19.92
C GLY A 81 -38.13 6.29 20.73
N LYS A 82 -36.87 6.28 20.28
CA LYS A 82 -35.74 5.72 21.01
C LYS A 82 -34.76 6.80 21.47
N GLN A 83 -33.92 6.45 22.45
CA GLN A 83 -32.81 7.30 22.91
C GLN A 83 -31.50 6.72 22.39
N ILE A 84 -30.59 7.60 21.95
CA ILE A 84 -29.29 7.22 21.41
C ILE A 84 -28.44 6.61 22.51
N THR A 85 -27.88 5.43 22.24
CA THR A 85 -26.84 4.84 23.08
C THR A 85 -25.50 5.43 22.67
N PRO A 86 -24.78 6.16 23.55
CA PRO A 86 -23.48 6.72 23.22
C PRO A 86 -22.49 5.64 22.81
N PHE A 87 -21.60 5.96 21.88
CA PHE A 87 -20.54 5.08 21.41
C PHE A 87 -19.26 5.86 21.12
N THR A 88 -18.15 5.14 21.01
CA THR A 88 -16.85 5.67 20.57
C THR A 88 -16.49 5.15 19.18
N ILE A 89 -15.59 5.83 18.48
CA ILE A 89 -15.16 5.34 17.16
C ILE A 89 -14.31 4.08 17.30
N HIS A 90 -13.68 3.89 18.46
CA HIS A 90 -13.12 2.61 18.83
C HIS A 90 -14.16 1.48 18.81
N ASP A 91 -15.32 1.65 19.44
CA ASP A 91 -16.40 0.64 19.47
C ASP A 91 -16.90 0.31 18.06
N LEU A 92 -17.05 1.34 17.22
CA LEU A 92 -17.46 1.17 15.83
C LEU A 92 -16.43 0.36 15.02
N ASN A 93 -15.14 0.71 15.12
CA ASN A 93 -14.08 0.01 14.42
C ASN A 93 -13.95 -1.44 14.89
N GLU A 94 -14.07 -1.70 16.20
CA GLU A 94 -14.08 -3.06 16.75
C GLU A 94 -15.26 -3.88 16.21
N HIS A 95 -16.46 -3.30 16.17
CA HIS A 95 -17.63 -3.95 15.60
C HIS A 95 -17.42 -4.30 14.12
N ILE A 96 -16.96 -3.36 13.30
CA ILE A 96 -16.68 -3.59 11.88
C ILE A 96 -15.59 -4.66 11.71
N SER A 97 -14.49 -4.55 12.45
CA SER A 97 -13.38 -5.51 12.41
C SER A 97 -13.85 -6.93 12.71
N ALA A 98 -14.67 -7.11 13.74
CA ALA A 98 -15.24 -8.40 14.11
C ALA A 98 -16.18 -8.96 13.01
N ARG A 99 -17.07 -8.12 12.46
CA ARG A 99 -18.04 -8.55 11.44
C ARG A 99 -17.38 -8.85 10.10
N VAL A 100 -16.40 -8.05 9.69
CA VAL A 100 -15.59 -8.30 8.48
C VAL A 100 -14.73 -9.54 8.70
N GLY A 101 -14.07 -9.68 9.84
CA GLY A 101 -13.29 -10.85 10.22
C GLY A 101 -14.09 -12.16 10.14
N ALA A 102 -15.39 -12.10 10.45
CA ALA A 102 -16.29 -13.25 10.37
C ALA A 102 -16.56 -13.74 8.94
N LEU A 103 -16.26 -12.95 7.88
CA LEU A 103 -16.35 -13.43 6.49
C LEU A 103 -15.39 -14.58 6.21
N ARG A 104 -14.25 -14.64 6.91
CA ARG A 104 -13.21 -15.67 6.75
C ARG A 104 -12.82 -15.94 5.30
N LEU A 105 -12.74 -14.88 4.48
CA LEU A 105 -12.25 -15.01 3.10
C LEU A 105 -10.80 -15.55 3.12
N PRO A 106 -10.41 -16.42 2.16
CA PRO A 106 -9.05 -16.91 2.09
C PRO A 106 -8.03 -15.77 1.96
N GLY A 107 -6.98 -15.81 2.79
CA GLY A 107 -5.93 -14.78 2.78
C GLY A 107 -6.40 -13.39 3.23
N MET A 108 -7.52 -13.32 3.96
CA MET A 108 -8.02 -12.07 4.53
C MET A 108 -7.33 -11.72 5.83
N GLU A 109 -6.93 -10.46 5.94
CA GLU A 109 -6.29 -9.89 7.12
C GLU A 109 -6.92 -8.53 7.41
N VAL A 110 -7.22 -8.29 8.68
CA VAL A 110 -7.76 -7.03 9.17
C VAL A 110 -6.76 -6.48 10.17
N ALA A 111 -6.22 -5.29 9.89
CA ALA A 111 -5.23 -4.66 10.73
C ALA A 111 -5.41 -3.14 10.73
N GLU A 112 -5.08 -2.51 11.85
CA GLU A 112 -5.03 -1.05 11.92
C GLU A 112 -3.65 -0.57 11.44
N VAL A 113 -3.66 0.47 10.60
CA VAL A 113 -2.45 1.05 10.03
C VAL A 113 -2.48 2.57 10.15
N LEU A 114 -1.34 3.14 10.52
CA LEU A 114 -1.13 4.58 10.56
C LEU A 114 -0.60 5.06 9.21
N LEU A 115 -1.42 5.83 8.48
CA LEU A 115 -1.03 6.46 7.23
C LEU A 115 -0.55 7.91 7.50
N MET A 116 0.64 8.23 7.01
CA MET A 116 1.25 9.56 7.16
C MET A 116 2.00 10.00 5.90
N ASN A 117 2.08 11.31 5.68
CA ASN A 117 3.02 11.87 4.71
C ASN A 117 4.39 12.08 5.38
N GLY A 118 5.45 11.58 4.74
CA GLY A 118 6.80 11.67 5.28
C GLY A 118 7.37 13.09 5.36
N ALA A 119 6.83 14.05 4.61
CA ALA A 119 7.21 15.45 4.69
C ALA A 119 6.66 16.14 5.96
N ASP A 120 5.57 15.64 6.52
CA ASP A 120 4.90 16.24 7.68
C ASP A 120 5.55 15.86 9.02
N LEU A 121 6.35 14.79 9.04
CA LEU A 121 6.87 14.19 10.27
C LEU A 121 7.72 15.14 11.13
N LEU A 122 8.45 16.07 10.51
CA LEU A 122 9.34 17.00 11.23
C LEU A 122 8.66 18.29 11.71
N PHE A 123 7.51 18.68 11.16
CA PHE A 123 6.89 19.98 11.46
C PHE A 123 5.41 19.89 11.84
N GLY A 124 4.65 18.99 11.22
CA GLY A 124 3.19 19.00 11.26
C GLY A 124 2.54 18.04 12.26
N ILE A 125 3.34 17.29 13.03
CA ILE A 125 2.87 16.24 13.94
C ILE A 125 3.12 16.62 15.40
N ASP A 126 2.29 16.15 16.31
CA ASP A 126 2.45 16.35 17.74
C ASP A 126 3.73 15.67 18.30
N GLY A 127 4.12 16.04 19.52
CA GLY A 127 5.32 15.51 20.17
C GLY A 127 5.29 14.00 20.41
N ARG A 128 4.12 13.49 20.83
CA ARG A 128 3.91 12.09 21.21
C ARG A 128 4.04 11.18 19.98
N THR A 129 3.23 11.40 18.95
CA THR A 129 3.26 10.64 17.69
C THR A 129 4.65 10.66 17.06
N ARG A 130 5.30 11.84 17.02
CA ARG A 130 6.66 11.94 16.48
C ARG A 130 7.67 11.10 17.26
N SER A 131 7.62 11.12 18.58
CA SER A 131 8.59 10.38 19.42
C SER A 131 8.49 8.87 19.22
N GLU A 132 7.29 8.37 18.92
CA GLU A 132 7.04 6.95 18.72
C GLU A 132 7.42 6.49 17.31
N VAL A 133 7.04 7.27 16.30
CA VAL A 133 7.32 7.00 14.88
C VAL A 133 8.78 7.28 14.52
N LEU A 134 9.39 8.31 15.09
CA LEU A 134 10.74 8.77 14.75
C LEU A 134 11.61 8.94 16.01
N ARG A 135 12.06 7.81 16.55
CA ARG A 135 12.95 7.75 17.72
C ARG A 135 14.30 8.44 17.48
N ASN A 136 14.81 8.35 16.25
CA ASN A 136 16.06 8.99 15.83
C ASN A 136 15.83 9.74 14.51
N PRO A 137 15.95 11.08 14.46
CA PRO A 137 15.82 11.85 13.22
C PRO A 137 16.83 11.47 12.14
N ALA A 138 18.01 10.97 12.50
CA ALA A 138 18.99 10.50 11.51
C ALA A 138 18.73 9.04 11.07
N GLY A 139 17.77 8.36 11.70
CA GLY A 139 17.38 6.99 11.41
C GLY A 139 16.10 6.93 10.57
N PRO A 140 15.77 5.74 10.06
CA PRO A 140 14.50 5.54 9.40
C PRO A 140 13.36 5.55 10.43
N PRO A 141 12.11 5.84 10.00
CA PRO A 141 10.94 5.71 10.85
C PRO A 141 10.76 4.28 11.35
N GLY A 142 10.13 4.16 12.52
CA GLY A 142 9.72 2.90 13.12
C GLY A 142 8.66 2.20 12.25
N ALA A 143 8.73 0.87 12.21
CA ALA A 143 7.76 0.04 11.50
C ALA A 143 6.43 -0.11 12.27
N HIS A 144 6.48 0.07 13.59
CA HIS A 144 5.33 -0.10 14.47
C HIS A 144 5.09 1.10 15.38
N VAL A 145 3.81 1.42 15.58
CA VAL A 145 3.29 2.24 16.66
C VAL A 145 2.40 1.40 17.58
N SER A 146 2.29 1.82 18.83
CA SER A 146 1.46 1.20 19.84
C SER A 146 -0.03 1.38 19.50
N GLU A 147 -0.80 0.37 19.90
CA GLU A 147 -2.26 0.43 19.81
C GLU A 147 -2.84 1.61 20.60
N SER A 148 -2.17 2.00 21.70
CA SER A 148 -2.58 3.15 22.51
C SER A 148 -2.55 4.46 21.73
N LEU A 149 -1.55 4.65 20.86
CA LEU A 149 -1.45 5.82 19.99
C LEU A 149 -2.50 5.76 18.87
N LEU A 150 -2.70 4.59 18.26
CA LEU A 150 -3.73 4.41 17.23
C LEU A 150 -5.13 4.68 17.75
N ARG A 151 -5.41 4.31 19.00
CA ARG A 151 -6.69 4.57 19.69
C ARG A 151 -6.88 6.06 19.96
N GLU A 152 -5.84 6.74 20.44
CA GLU A 152 -5.88 8.20 20.66
C GLU A 152 -6.09 8.98 19.36
N LEU A 153 -5.31 8.70 18.32
CA LEU A 153 -5.39 9.38 17.01
C LEU A 153 -6.71 9.15 16.27
N ARG A 154 -7.48 8.14 16.68
CA ARG A 154 -8.80 7.84 16.12
C ARG A 154 -9.88 8.72 16.73
N GLU A 155 -9.78 8.94 18.04
CA GLU A 155 -10.72 9.79 18.78
C GLU A 155 -10.38 11.28 18.58
N VAL A 156 -9.10 11.61 18.44
CA VAL A 156 -8.61 12.97 18.18
C VAL A 156 -8.21 13.08 16.72
N ASP A 157 -9.08 13.64 15.88
CA ASP A 157 -8.81 13.82 14.46
C ASP A 157 -7.56 14.69 14.25
N THR A 158 -6.44 14.03 13.92
CA THR A 158 -5.19 14.68 13.60
C THR A 158 -5.02 14.67 12.09
N ALA A 159 -5.10 15.86 11.48
CA ALA A 159 -5.13 16.01 10.02
C ALA A 159 -3.96 15.31 9.27
N ARG A 160 -2.82 15.09 9.93
CA ARG A 160 -1.58 14.57 9.33
C ARG A 160 -1.20 13.14 9.70
N ALA A 161 -1.77 12.59 10.77
CA ALA A 161 -1.50 11.24 11.27
C ALA A 161 -2.81 10.49 11.38
N ARG A 162 -3.11 9.65 10.40
CA ARG A 162 -4.46 9.11 10.18
C ARG A 162 -4.46 7.59 10.35
N PRO A 163 -5.10 7.05 11.40
CA PRO A 163 -5.32 5.62 11.51
C PRO A 163 -6.42 5.17 10.55
N TYR A 164 -6.17 4.10 9.82
CA TYR A 164 -7.12 3.40 8.96
C TYR A 164 -7.23 1.95 9.41
N LEU A 165 -8.42 1.37 9.24
CA LEU A 165 -8.61 -0.07 9.25
C LEU A 165 -8.30 -0.58 7.83
N ALA A 166 -7.20 -1.32 7.68
CA ALA A 166 -6.83 -1.97 6.42
C ALA A 166 -7.40 -3.39 6.40
N ILE A 167 -8.34 -3.62 5.49
CA ILE A 167 -8.91 -4.93 5.21
C ILE A 167 -8.29 -5.44 3.92
N ARG A 168 -7.35 -6.37 4.05
CA ARG A 168 -6.58 -6.94 2.95
C ARG A 168 -7.12 -8.32 2.61
N VAL A 169 -7.37 -8.60 1.33
CA VAL A 169 -7.72 -9.93 0.82
C VAL A 169 -6.69 -10.35 -0.21
N THR A 170 -5.94 -11.40 0.11
CA THR A 170 -4.88 -11.96 -0.74
C THR A 170 -5.41 -13.15 -1.54
N GLY A 171 -5.70 -12.93 -2.82
CA GLY A 171 -6.14 -13.95 -3.77
C GLY A 171 -5.00 -14.49 -4.62
N TRP A 172 -5.26 -15.61 -5.31
CA TRP A 172 -4.37 -16.19 -6.32
C TRP A 172 -2.93 -16.45 -5.84
N GLY A 173 -2.75 -16.77 -4.55
CA GLY A 173 -1.43 -16.98 -3.95
C GLY A 173 -0.54 -15.72 -3.93
N GLY A 174 -1.14 -14.52 -3.82
CA GLY A 174 -0.41 -13.25 -3.75
C GLY A 174 -0.29 -12.50 -5.07
N GLU A 175 -0.81 -13.07 -6.17
CA GLU A 175 -0.87 -12.37 -7.44
C GLU A 175 -1.88 -11.22 -7.41
N LEU A 176 -2.98 -11.36 -6.68
CA LEU A 176 -4.01 -10.33 -6.57
C LEU A 176 -4.21 -9.99 -5.11
N VAL A 177 -3.98 -8.74 -4.73
CA VAL A 177 -4.23 -8.28 -3.36
C VAL A 177 -5.13 -7.06 -3.40
N SER A 178 -6.35 -7.22 -2.90
CA SER A 178 -7.30 -6.12 -2.73
C SER A 178 -7.19 -5.60 -1.30
N THR A 179 -7.03 -4.30 -1.12
CA THR A 179 -7.00 -3.67 0.20
C THR A 179 -8.03 -2.55 0.26
N LEU A 180 -9.02 -2.67 1.16
CA LEU A 180 -9.90 -1.57 1.53
C LEU A 180 -9.31 -0.86 2.75
N PHE A 181 -8.99 0.42 2.59
CA PHE A 181 -8.68 1.30 3.70
C PHE A 181 -9.96 2.00 4.13
N LEU A 182 -10.42 1.69 5.34
CA LEU A 182 -11.59 2.30 5.95
C LEU A 182 -11.16 3.25 7.05
N ARG A 183 -11.73 4.45 7.06
CA ARG A 183 -11.57 5.38 8.19
C ARG A 183 -12.92 5.94 8.58
N CYS A 184 -13.14 5.93 9.88
CA CYS A 184 -14.26 6.59 10.54
C CYS A 184 -13.68 7.73 11.39
N THR A 185 -14.22 8.93 11.26
CA THR A 185 -13.89 10.07 12.10
C THR A 185 -15.16 10.79 12.52
N VAL A 186 -15.14 11.46 13.65
CA VAL A 186 -16.27 12.23 14.15
C VAL A 186 -15.91 13.70 14.11
N LEU A 187 -16.76 14.50 13.45
CA LEU A 187 -16.57 15.93 13.34
C LEU A 187 -16.72 16.60 14.71
N PRO A 188 -16.14 17.81 14.89
CA PRO A 188 -16.33 18.60 16.09
C PRO A 188 -17.83 18.70 16.43
N HIS A 189 -18.18 18.50 17.71
CA HIS A 189 -19.54 18.41 18.28
C HIS A 189 -20.19 17.00 18.29
N ARG A 190 -19.56 15.96 17.73
CA ARG A 190 -20.03 14.56 17.78
C ARG A 190 -21.39 14.27 17.12
N GLU A 191 -21.87 15.20 16.31
CA GLU A 191 -23.16 15.07 15.63
C GLU A 191 -23.03 14.39 14.27
N ILE A 192 -21.85 14.46 13.64
CA ILE A 192 -21.63 13.94 12.30
C ILE A 192 -20.40 13.03 12.29
N ALA A 193 -20.60 11.78 11.88
CA ALA A 193 -19.51 10.86 11.58
C ALA A 193 -19.19 10.90 10.08
N PHE A 194 -17.94 11.13 9.73
CA PHE A 194 -17.44 11.04 8.37
C PHE A 194 -16.74 9.70 8.16
N ILE A 195 -17.20 8.96 7.16
CA ILE A 195 -16.67 7.64 6.82
C ILE A 195 -16.13 7.71 5.40
N GLU A 196 -14.90 7.23 5.23
CA GLU A 196 -14.24 7.13 3.94
C GLU A 196 -13.68 5.72 3.71
N GLY A 197 -13.88 5.21 2.50
CA GLY A 197 -13.35 3.95 2.02
C GLY A 197 -12.51 4.17 0.77
N SER A 198 -11.29 3.63 0.76
CA SER A 198 -10.40 3.65 -0.40
C SER A 198 -9.97 2.23 -0.76
N ASN A 199 -10.40 1.76 -1.93
CA ASN A 199 -10.05 0.46 -2.47
C ASN A 199 -8.79 0.55 -3.31
N CYS A 200 -7.75 -0.16 -2.89
CA CYS A 200 -6.46 -0.28 -3.56
C CYS A 200 -6.26 -1.69 -4.08
N LEU A 201 -5.56 -1.82 -5.21
CA LEU A 201 -5.27 -3.10 -5.83
C LEU A 201 -3.79 -3.25 -6.19
N LEU A 202 -3.17 -4.29 -5.66
CA LEU A 202 -1.95 -4.84 -6.24
C LEU A 202 -2.30 -5.86 -7.32
N SER A 203 -2.01 -5.47 -8.55
CA SER A 203 -2.14 -6.30 -9.74
C SER A 203 -1.16 -7.49 -9.75
N PRO A 204 -1.41 -8.49 -10.62
CA PRO A 204 -0.54 -9.65 -10.83
C PRO A 204 0.93 -9.30 -10.99
N VAL A 205 1.81 -10.14 -10.46
CA VAL A 205 3.27 -9.98 -10.64
C VAL A 205 3.62 -10.01 -12.13
N ASN A 206 4.49 -9.08 -12.53
CA ASN A 206 4.95 -8.91 -13.90
C ASN A 206 5.53 -10.21 -14.47
N GLU A 207 5.21 -10.47 -15.74
CA GLU A 207 5.55 -11.70 -16.47
C GLU A 207 7.05 -11.97 -16.49
N LYS A 208 7.88 -10.93 -16.49
CA LYS A 208 9.34 -11.08 -16.42
C LYS A 208 9.81 -11.85 -15.18
N TYR A 209 9.06 -11.78 -14.07
CA TYR A 209 9.36 -12.54 -12.85
C TYR A 209 8.70 -13.93 -12.85
N ARG A 210 7.62 -14.13 -13.61
CA ARG A 210 7.00 -15.45 -13.82
C ARG A 210 7.81 -16.37 -14.72
N ALA A 211 8.69 -15.80 -15.55
CA ALA A 211 9.57 -16.57 -16.43
C ALA A 211 10.36 -17.67 -15.69
N VAL A 212 10.57 -17.52 -14.37
CA VAL A 212 11.20 -18.53 -13.51
C VAL A 212 10.43 -19.86 -13.50
N ASP A 213 9.10 -19.82 -13.54
CA ASP A 213 8.26 -21.03 -13.51
C ASP A 213 8.33 -21.82 -14.82
N LEU A 214 8.75 -21.18 -15.92
CA LEU A 214 8.92 -21.82 -17.23
C LEU A 214 10.28 -22.52 -17.39
N ILE A 215 11.21 -22.32 -16.45
CA ILE A 215 12.54 -22.93 -16.53
C ILE A 215 12.42 -24.43 -16.26
N LEU A 216 13.00 -25.29 -17.10
CA LEU A 216 13.01 -26.73 -16.82
C LEU A 216 13.91 -27.06 -15.62
N ASN A 217 13.52 -28.07 -14.82
CA ASN A 217 14.33 -28.53 -13.68
C ASN A 217 15.67 -29.14 -14.13
N SER A 218 15.72 -29.65 -15.35
CA SER A 218 16.95 -30.15 -15.99
C SER A 218 17.08 -29.55 -17.39
N PRO A 219 18.23 -28.98 -17.75
CA PRO A 219 18.45 -28.42 -19.08
C PRO A 219 18.49 -29.53 -20.12
N THR A 220 17.73 -29.37 -21.21
CA THR A 220 18.00 -30.15 -22.43
C THR A 220 19.35 -29.73 -23.01
N LEU A 221 20.09 -30.63 -23.66
CA LEU A 221 21.38 -30.32 -24.31
C LEU A 221 21.30 -29.08 -25.22
N ARG A 222 20.18 -28.93 -25.97
CA ARG A 222 19.91 -27.75 -26.81
C ARG A 222 19.82 -26.44 -26.02
N GLN A 223 19.17 -26.46 -24.85
CA GLN A 223 19.07 -25.29 -23.98
C GLN A 223 20.43 -24.93 -23.39
N TRP A 224 21.23 -25.93 -23.03
CA TRP A 224 22.61 -25.71 -22.59
C TRP A 224 23.45 -24.99 -23.65
N PHE A 225 23.44 -25.48 -24.89
CA PHE A 225 24.14 -24.80 -25.98
C PHE A 225 23.59 -23.39 -26.26
N SER A 226 22.29 -23.16 -26.15
CA SER A 226 21.72 -21.82 -26.30
C SER A 226 22.15 -20.85 -25.19
N LEU A 227 22.27 -21.33 -23.95
CA LEU A 227 22.75 -20.54 -22.82
C LEU A 227 24.24 -20.23 -22.96
N VAL A 228 25.04 -21.21 -23.41
CA VAL A 228 26.46 -21.01 -23.72
C VAL A 228 26.61 -20.01 -24.87
N GLY A 229 25.81 -20.10 -25.92
CA GLY A 229 25.81 -19.14 -27.03
C GLY A 229 25.43 -17.73 -26.59
N LEU A 230 24.37 -17.60 -25.79
CA LEU A 230 23.95 -16.30 -25.23
C LEU A 230 25.03 -15.72 -24.29
N ALA A 231 25.65 -16.57 -23.47
CA ALA A 231 26.76 -16.17 -22.62
C ALA A 231 27.97 -15.73 -23.46
N ALA A 232 28.32 -16.46 -24.52
CA ALA A 232 29.41 -16.11 -25.42
C ALA A 232 29.17 -14.75 -26.10
N LEU A 233 27.93 -14.46 -26.50
CA LEU A 233 27.56 -13.17 -27.09
C LEU A 233 27.60 -12.02 -26.08
N ARG A 234 27.19 -12.26 -24.83
CA ARG A 234 27.18 -11.23 -23.77
C ARG A 234 28.54 -11.01 -23.11
N THR A 235 29.41 -12.00 -23.09
CA THR A 235 30.74 -11.94 -22.45
C THR A 235 31.59 -10.77 -22.96
N PRO A 236 31.76 -10.51 -24.26
CA PRO A 236 32.57 -9.38 -24.72
C PRO A 236 31.99 -8.04 -24.30
N VAL A 237 30.66 -7.88 -24.35
CA VAL A 237 29.98 -6.66 -23.88
C VAL A 237 30.22 -6.46 -22.38
N LEU A 238 30.06 -7.52 -21.58
CA LEU A 238 30.30 -7.46 -20.14
C LEU A 238 31.77 -7.19 -19.80
N LEU A 239 32.73 -7.71 -20.56
CA LEU A 239 34.16 -7.43 -20.36
C LEU A 239 34.49 -5.96 -20.68
N ILE A 240 33.88 -5.39 -21.72
CA ILE A 240 34.03 -3.97 -22.05
C ILE A 240 33.36 -3.09 -20.99
N CYS A 241 32.20 -3.49 -20.47
CA CYS A 241 31.47 -2.75 -19.43
C CYS A 241 32.05 -2.94 -18.02
N ALA A 242 32.76 -4.04 -17.75
CA ALA A 242 33.30 -4.39 -16.43
C ALA A 242 34.12 -3.27 -15.77
N PRO A 243 35.09 -2.60 -16.44
CA PRO A 243 35.82 -1.50 -15.82
C PRO A 243 34.90 -0.34 -15.41
N PHE A 244 33.84 -0.06 -16.17
CA PHE A 244 32.87 0.99 -15.82
C PHE A 244 31.99 0.59 -14.63
N SER A 245 31.58 -0.69 -14.55
CA SER A 245 30.86 -1.21 -13.40
C SER A 245 31.71 -1.16 -12.13
N LEU A 246 32.98 -1.57 -12.21
CA LEU A 246 33.93 -1.49 -11.10
C LEU A 246 34.20 -0.04 -10.68
N MET A 247 34.27 0.89 -11.64
CA MET A 247 34.40 2.31 -11.33
C MET A 247 33.17 2.86 -10.60
N GLY A 248 31.97 2.37 -10.94
CA GLY A 248 30.75 2.64 -10.18
C GLY A 248 30.85 2.18 -8.73
N ASP A 249 31.33 0.95 -8.50
CA ASP A 249 31.53 0.39 -7.16
C ASP A 249 32.62 1.13 -6.36
N LEU A 250 33.71 1.54 -7.02
CA LEU A 250 34.77 2.35 -6.42
C LEU A 250 34.28 3.74 -6.01
N LEU A 251 33.37 4.35 -6.79
CA LEU A 251 32.79 5.66 -6.51
C LEU A 251 31.56 5.57 -5.58
N ALA A 252 30.98 4.39 -5.39
CA ALA A 252 29.80 4.18 -4.55
C ALA A 252 29.96 4.69 -3.10
N PRO A 253 31.11 4.52 -2.42
CA PRO A 253 31.31 5.10 -1.08
C PRO A 253 31.27 6.64 -1.10
N PHE A 254 31.79 7.27 -2.15
CA PHE A 254 31.80 8.73 -2.27
C PHE A 254 30.40 9.28 -2.56
N SER A 255 29.67 8.67 -3.50
CA SER A 255 28.29 9.04 -3.78
C SER A 255 27.40 8.84 -2.55
N ARG A 256 27.52 7.70 -1.85
CA ARG A 256 26.83 7.43 -0.58
C ARG A 256 27.14 8.48 0.49
N ARG A 257 28.42 8.85 0.68
CA ARG A 257 28.82 9.90 1.63
C ARG A 257 28.22 11.26 1.26
N ARG A 258 28.21 11.61 -0.04
CA ARG A 258 27.62 12.86 -0.53
C ARG A 258 26.11 12.89 -0.30
N GLU A 259 25.43 11.78 -0.54
CA GLU A 259 24.00 11.61 -0.31
C GLU A 259 23.67 11.70 1.18
N GLN A 260 24.39 10.99 2.04
CA GLN A 260 24.25 11.09 3.50
C GLN A 260 24.41 12.52 4.00
N ARG A 261 25.40 13.27 3.49
CA ARG A 261 25.56 14.71 3.83
C ARG A 261 24.39 15.57 3.37
N ARG A 262 23.82 15.29 2.19
CA ARG A 262 22.62 15.99 1.68
C ARG A 262 21.41 15.69 2.56
N GLN A 263 21.17 14.43 2.88
CA GLN A 263 20.08 13.99 3.76
C GLN A 263 20.24 14.62 5.15
N ALA A 264 21.43 14.55 5.77
CA ALA A 264 21.70 15.20 7.06
C ALA A 264 21.43 16.71 7.04
N ARG A 265 21.76 17.40 5.94
CA ARG A 265 21.43 18.82 5.76
C ARG A 265 19.92 19.03 5.69
N GLN A 266 19.19 18.22 4.93
CA GLN A 266 17.73 18.31 4.81
C GLN A 266 17.03 18.01 6.15
N ILE A 267 17.50 17.02 6.89
CA ILE A 267 16.99 16.68 8.23
C ILE A 267 17.19 17.87 9.18
N ARG A 268 18.38 18.49 9.19
CA ARG A 268 18.68 19.68 9.99
C ARG A 268 17.79 20.88 9.60
N LEU A 269 17.50 21.03 8.31
CA LEU A 269 16.61 22.08 7.79
C LEU A 269 15.12 21.72 7.91
N ARG A 270 14.79 20.54 8.45
CA ARG A 270 13.43 20.01 8.55
C ARG A 270 12.68 19.89 7.21
N THR A 271 13.41 19.68 6.13
CA THR A 271 12.86 19.51 4.76
C THR A 271 12.96 18.08 4.24
N PHE A 272 13.47 17.15 5.04
CA PHE A 272 13.61 15.76 4.64
C PHE A 272 12.27 15.04 4.65
N ASN A 273 11.92 14.40 3.54
CA ASN A 273 10.75 13.55 3.41
C ASN A 273 11.13 12.12 3.77
N TYR A 274 10.55 11.58 4.83
CA TYR A 274 10.79 10.21 5.30
C TYR A 274 9.89 9.16 4.61
N GLY A 275 9.04 9.60 3.67
CA GLY A 275 8.07 8.76 3.00
C GLY A 275 8.74 7.80 2.03
N ALA A 276 8.17 6.61 1.91
CA ALA A 276 8.55 5.68 0.87
C ALA A 276 8.10 6.22 -0.49
N GLU A 277 9.04 6.34 -1.42
CA GLU A 277 8.76 6.64 -2.82
C GLU A 277 8.37 5.38 -3.62
N PHE A 278 8.61 4.21 -3.05
CA PHE A 278 8.58 2.98 -3.82
C PHE A 278 8.33 1.78 -2.92
N SER A 279 7.53 0.85 -3.40
CA SER A 279 7.41 -0.50 -2.84
C SER A 279 7.88 -1.54 -3.86
N VAL A 280 8.64 -2.52 -3.37
CA VAL A 280 9.17 -3.63 -4.19
C VAL A 280 8.03 -4.43 -4.81
N ARG A 281 6.99 -4.75 -4.02
CA ARG A 281 5.84 -5.54 -4.50
C ARG A 281 5.02 -4.78 -5.52
N GLU A 282 4.83 -3.48 -5.32
CA GLU A 282 4.10 -2.61 -6.24
C GLU A 282 4.81 -2.45 -7.58
N ALA A 283 6.12 -2.22 -7.55
CA ALA A 283 6.92 -2.11 -8.77
C ALA A 283 7.13 -3.45 -9.49
N ALA A 284 6.93 -4.56 -8.78
CA ALA A 284 6.89 -5.87 -9.38
C ALA A 284 5.53 -6.21 -10.01
N SER A 285 4.51 -5.35 -9.88
CA SER A 285 3.20 -5.56 -10.49
C SER A 285 3.21 -5.33 -12.01
N SER A 286 2.30 -6.03 -12.68
CA SER A 286 1.92 -5.83 -14.06
C SER A 286 0.81 -4.80 -14.17
N ARG A 287 0.71 -4.12 -15.30
CA ARG A 287 -0.46 -3.31 -15.66
C ARG A 287 -1.60 -4.13 -16.25
N LEU A 288 -1.33 -5.40 -16.59
CA LEU A 288 -2.27 -6.30 -17.25
C LEU A 288 -2.62 -7.47 -16.33
N TYR A 289 -3.89 -7.90 -16.41
CA TYR A 289 -4.33 -9.19 -15.88
C TYR A 289 -3.98 -10.30 -16.86
N TYR A 290 -3.52 -11.45 -16.36
CA TYR A 290 -3.17 -12.59 -17.21
C TYR A 290 -4.37 -13.50 -17.47
N ARG A 291 -5.35 -13.50 -16.56
CA ARG A 291 -6.56 -14.30 -16.65
C ARG A 291 -7.78 -13.42 -16.43
N TYR A 292 -8.83 -13.66 -17.20
CA TYR A 292 -10.11 -12.97 -17.04
C TYR A 292 -10.69 -13.17 -15.63
N PHE A 293 -10.54 -14.37 -15.05
CA PHE A 293 -10.97 -14.66 -13.68
C PHE A 293 -10.28 -13.80 -12.61
N GLN A 294 -9.05 -13.33 -12.83
CA GLN A 294 -8.40 -12.39 -11.90
C GLN A 294 -9.14 -11.05 -11.83
N MET A 295 -9.68 -10.62 -12.96
CA MET A 295 -10.48 -9.39 -13.03
C MET A 295 -11.84 -9.58 -12.35
N LEU A 296 -12.49 -10.74 -12.53
CA LEU A 296 -13.74 -11.07 -11.84
C LEU A 296 -13.55 -11.19 -10.33
N ASP A 297 -12.50 -11.90 -9.90
CA ASP A 297 -12.24 -12.12 -8.47
C ASP A 297 -11.86 -10.81 -7.76
N ARG A 298 -11.20 -9.88 -8.45
CA ARG A 298 -11.00 -8.52 -7.93
C ARG A 298 -12.33 -7.91 -7.50
N GLU A 299 -13.29 -7.92 -8.40
CA GLU A 299 -14.60 -7.31 -8.19
C GLU A 299 -15.35 -8.03 -7.07
N LEU A 300 -15.30 -9.37 -7.06
CA LEU A 300 -15.88 -10.19 -6.01
C LEU A 300 -15.33 -9.80 -4.62
N TYR A 301 -14.01 -9.73 -4.46
CA TYR A 301 -13.39 -9.39 -3.17
C TYR A 301 -13.76 -7.99 -2.73
N ALA A 302 -13.68 -7.02 -3.64
CA ALA A 302 -14.03 -5.63 -3.39
C ALA A 302 -15.47 -5.49 -2.89
N GLN A 303 -16.42 -5.98 -3.67
CA GLN A 303 -17.85 -5.87 -3.38
C GLN A 303 -18.21 -6.63 -2.12
N THR A 304 -17.68 -7.84 -1.92
CA THR A 304 -17.99 -8.64 -0.71
C THR A 304 -17.54 -7.93 0.57
N VAL A 305 -16.32 -7.38 0.57
CA VAL A 305 -15.78 -6.65 1.73
C VAL A 305 -16.53 -5.34 1.94
N GLU A 306 -16.73 -4.55 0.90
CA GLU A 306 -17.44 -3.28 0.97
C GLU A 306 -18.89 -3.45 1.42
N HIS A 307 -19.58 -4.47 0.89
CA HIS A 307 -20.94 -4.81 1.33
C HIS A 307 -20.96 -5.14 2.82
N ARG A 308 -20.05 -6.00 3.28
CA ARG A 308 -19.98 -6.36 4.70
C ARG A 308 -19.69 -5.17 5.58
N VAL A 309 -18.82 -4.25 5.17
CA VAL A 309 -18.52 -3.02 5.93
C VAL A 309 -19.77 -2.17 6.06
N LEU A 310 -20.48 -1.90 4.96
CA LEU A 310 -21.70 -1.09 4.97
C LEU A 310 -22.83 -1.74 5.78
N ASP A 311 -23.02 -3.05 5.65
CA ASP A 311 -24.00 -3.79 6.47
C ASP A 311 -23.66 -3.72 7.97
N SER A 312 -22.37 -3.80 8.31
CA SER A 312 -21.91 -3.70 9.70
C SER A 312 -22.11 -2.29 10.25
N LEU A 313 -21.95 -1.25 9.41
CA LEU A 313 -22.26 0.13 9.78
C LEU A 313 -23.76 0.31 10.05
N VAL A 314 -24.65 -0.23 9.20
CA VAL A 314 -26.10 -0.17 9.42
C VAL A 314 -26.49 -0.83 10.73
N GLN A 315 -26.02 -2.07 10.95
CA GLN A 315 -26.31 -2.82 12.18
C GLN A 315 -25.83 -2.10 13.43
N PHE A 316 -24.62 -1.55 13.39
CA PHE A 316 -24.08 -0.78 14.51
C PHE A 316 -24.96 0.44 14.85
N LEU A 317 -25.42 1.19 13.84
CA LEU A 317 -26.30 2.33 14.08
C LEU A 317 -27.65 1.91 14.68
N GLU A 318 -28.22 0.81 14.21
CA GLU A 318 -29.47 0.25 14.73
C GLU A 318 -29.34 -0.23 16.18
N ASP A 319 -28.24 -0.92 16.53
CA ASP A 319 -27.92 -1.36 17.89
C ASP A 319 -27.76 -0.17 18.86
N HIS A 320 -27.34 0.99 18.34
CA HIS A 320 -27.18 2.24 19.08
C HIS A 320 -28.40 3.19 18.98
N ASN A 321 -29.52 2.74 18.40
CA ASN A 321 -30.76 3.49 18.23
C ASN A 321 -30.63 4.79 17.39
N ILE A 322 -29.74 4.79 16.39
CA ILE A 322 -29.50 5.91 15.47
C ILE A 322 -30.24 5.64 14.15
N ASP A 323 -30.81 6.68 13.53
CA ASP A 323 -31.52 6.55 12.26
C ASP A 323 -30.58 6.15 11.10
N SER A 324 -30.70 4.90 10.64
CA SER A 324 -29.89 4.32 9.55
C SER A 324 -30.44 4.63 8.15
N SER A 325 -31.57 5.31 8.02
CA SER A 325 -32.27 5.52 6.74
C SER A 325 -31.39 6.21 5.69
N GLU A 326 -30.59 7.20 6.10
CA GLU A 326 -29.66 7.90 5.20
C GLU A 326 -28.57 6.94 4.70
N LEU A 327 -28.01 6.12 5.60
CA LEU A 327 -26.97 5.16 5.25
C LEU A 327 -27.50 4.10 4.26
N ILE A 328 -28.71 3.57 4.47
CA ILE A 328 -29.32 2.58 3.57
C ILE A 328 -29.52 3.17 2.15
N GLN A 329 -29.94 4.43 2.07
CA GLN A 329 -30.08 5.12 0.78
C GLN A 329 -28.71 5.30 0.09
N ARG A 330 -27.67 5.66 0.85
CA ARG A 330 -26.29 5.80 0.33
C ARG A 330 -25.71 4.46 -0.11
N GLN A 331 -25.89 3.41 0.68
CA GLN A 331 -25.50 2.04 0.39
C GLN A 331 -26.07 1.58 -0.96
N THR A 332 -27.36 1.84 -1.20
CA THR A 332 -28.01 1.54 -2.49
C THR A 332 -27.37 2.30 -3.66
N THR A 333 -26.99 3.56 -3.45
CA THR A 333 -26.30 4.37 -4.47
C THR A 333 -24.89 3.86 -4.75
N ILE A 334 -24.13 3.50 -3.71
CA ILE A 334 -22.78 2.96 -3.82
C ILE A 334 -22.81 1.63 -4.61
N TYR A 335 -23.73 0.73 -4.26
CA TYR A 335 -23.90 -0.56 -4.95
C TYR A 335 -24.25 -0.38 -6.43
N ASN A 336 -25.21 0.52 -6.72
CA ASN A 336 -25.57 0.81 -8.09
C ASN A 336 -24.40 1.44 -8.86
N SER A 337 -23.63 2.33 -8.22
CA SER A 337 -22.47 2.95 -8.87
C SER A 337 -21.34 1.97 -9.16
N GLY A 338 -21.11 0.96 -8.30
CA GLY A 338 -20.15 -0.11 -8.55
C GLY A 338 -20.53 -0.97 -9.76
N LEU A 339 -21.83 -1.20 -9.98
CA LEU A 339 -22.35 -1.89 -11.16
C LEU A 339 -22.15 -1.10 -12.47
N PHE A 340 -22.05 0.24 -12.41
CA PHE A 340 -21.79 1.10 -13.58
C PHE A 340 -20.31 1.45 -13.80
N ALA A 341 -19.49 1.49 -12.74
CA ALA A 341 -18.06 1.77 -12.82
C ALA A 341 -17.25 0.69 -13.56
N GLY A 342 -17.79 -0.54 -13.67
CA GLY A 342 -17.23 -1.60 -14.52
C GLY A 342 -17.22 -1.29 -16.03
N ARG A 343 -17.89 -0.23 -16.49
CA ARG A 343 -17.93 0.18 -17.91
C ARG A 343 -17.08 1.40 -18.28
N ASP A 344 -16.61 2.19 -17.32
CA ASP A 344 -15.84 3.42 -17.59
C ASP A 344 -14.59 3.52 -16.72
N ILE A 345 -13.52 2.81 -17.11
CA ILE A 345 -12.16 3.09 -16.62
C ILE A 345 -11.58 4.20 -17.50
N SER A 346 -11.89 5.45 -17.16
CA SER A 346 -11.11 6.63 -17.58
C SER A 346 -11.34 7.77 -16.61
N VAL A 347 -10.76 7.69 -15.42
CA VAL A 347 -10.45 8.89 -14.64
C VAL A 347 -9.01 9.23 -14.90
N THR A 348 -8.82 10.00 -15.98
CA THR A 348 -7.58 10.71 -16.24
C THR A 348 -7.30 11.60 -15.04
N ARG A 349 -6.17 11.38 -14.36
CA ARG A 349 -5.63 12.30 -13.35
C ARG A 349 -5.37 13.65 -14.02
N SER A 350 -6.33 14.57 -13.92
CA SER A 350 -6.11 15.97 -14.26
C SER A 350 -5.63 16.68 -13.01
N ASN A 351 -4.35 17.08 -13.05
CA ASN A 351 -3.73 17.97 -12.09
C ASN A 351 -4.65 19.19 -11.85
N VAL A 352 -5.05 19.41 -10.61
CA VAL A 352 -5.63 20.68 -10.19
C VAL A 352 -4.50 21.71 -10.22
N GLN A 353 -4.32 22.33 -11.38
CA GLN A 353 -3.51 23.54 -11.52
C GLN A 353 -4.35 24.70 -11.00
N ALA A 354 -3.94 25.24 -9.84
CA ALA A 354 -4.48 26.48 -9.30
C ALA A 354 -4.27 27.61 -10.33
N GLY A 355 -5.34 28.00 -11.01
CA GLY A 355 -5.36 29.13 -11.93
C GLY A 355 -5.37 30.44 -11.14
N ALA A 356 -4.22 31.09 -11.07
CA ALA A 356 -4.10 32.48 -10.66
C ALA A 356 -4.96 33.37 -11.58
N GLY A 357 -5.92 34.09 -11.00
CA GLY A 357 -6.76 35.05 -11.71
C GLY A 357 -5.91 36.20 -12.26
N ARG A 358 -5.98 36.42 -13.57
CA ARG A 358 -5.43 37.60 -14.25
C ARG A 358 -6.55 38.63 -14.39
N PRO A 359 -6.37 39.90 -14.00
CA PRO A 359 -7.42 40.92 -14.09
C PRO A 359 -7.68 41.31 -15.56
N GLN A 360 -8.96 41.49 -15.91
CA GLN A 360 -9.39 42.00 -17.22
C GLN A 360 -9.10 43.50 -17.34
N PRO A 361 -8.70 44.01 -18.54
CA PRO A 361 -8.60 45.43 -18.77
C PRO A 361 -9.98 46.04 -19.04
N VAL A 362 -10.25 47.15 -18.36
CA VAL A 362 -11.39 48.06 -18.58
C VAL A 362 -11.27 48.64 -19.99
N LYS A 363 -12.32 48.50 -20.81
CA LYS A 363 -12.49 49.31 -22.02
C LYS A 363 -13.21 50.60 -21.66
N SER A 364 -12.47 51.69 -21.78
CA SER A 364 -13.00 53.05 -21.90
C SER A 364 -13.06 53.40 -23.39
N GLY A 365 -14.17 53.95 -23.87
CA GLY A 365 -14.35 54.40 -25.26
C GLY A 365 -15.64 53.92 -25.86
#